data_AF-A0A381VSW0-F1
#
_entry.id   AF-A0A381VSW0-F1
#
_cell.length_a   1.000
_cell.length_b   1.000
_cell.length_c   1.000
_cell.angle_alpha   90.00
_cell.angle_beta   90.00
_cell.angle_gamma   90.00
#
_symmetry.space_group_name_H-M   'P 1'
#
loop_
_entity.id
_entity.type
_entity.pdbx_description
1 polymer ?
#
loop_
_entity_poly.entity_id
_entity_poly.type
_entity_poly.pdbx_seq_one_letter_code
_entity_poly.pdbx_strand_id
1 'polypeptide(L)'
;MCGICALISKSEHISFEIYDCLVALQHRGQDAAGIAICDSKVYNMRKGNGLVRDIFNNTNLINLSGFMGIGHTRYPTAGGASPKEAQPLYVPNPYGLLLAH
;
A
#
# COMPACT_ATOMS: atom_id res chain seq x y z
N MET A 1 6.63 -14.95 2.96
CA MET A 1 7.55 -13.82 3.30
C MET A 1 6.99 -12.60 2.61
N CYS A 2 6.57 -11.55 3.31
CA CYS A 2 5.88 -10.37 2.75
C CYS A 2 6.65 -9.67 1.61
N GLY A 3 5.93 -8.88 0.81
CA GLY A 3 6.51 -8.02 -0.23
C GLY A 3 6.32 -6.55 0.11
N ILE A 4 7.33 -5.72 -0.18
CA ILE A 4 7.30 -4.27 0.03
C ILE A 4 7.76 -3.62 -1.26
N CYS A 5 7.14 -2.50 -1.62
CA CYS A 5 7.64 -1.61 -2.65
C CYS A 5 7.52 -0.14 -2.22
N ALA A 6 8.34 0.72 -2.82
CA ALA A 6 8.31 2.15 -2.60
C ALA A 6 8.67 2.86 -3.90
N LEU A 7 8.05 4.02 -4.15
CA LEU A 7 8.32 4.83 -5.33
C LEU A 7 8.28 6.31 -4.96
N ILE A 8 9.27 7.07 -5.44
CA ILE A 8 9.30 8.52 -5.44
C ILE A 8 9.53 8.94 -6.89
N SER A 9 8.64 9.77 -7.41
CA SER A 9 8.64 10.21 -8.81
C SER A 9 8.54 11.73 -8.91
N LYS A 10 8.80 12.26 -10.11
CA LYS A 10 8.43 13.63 -10.47
C LYS A 10 6.99 13.74 -10.98
N SER A 11 6.35 12.60 -11.28
CA SER A 11 4.92 12.51 -11.64
C SER A 11 4.03 12.58 -10.39
N GLU A 12 2.84 13.16 -10.52
CA GLU A 12 1.85 13.28 -9.42
C GLU A 12 0.88 12.10 -9.31
N HIS A 13 1.01 11.10 -10.18
CA HIS A 13 0.22 9.87 -10.10
C HIS A 13 1.16 8.67 -10.22
N ILE A 14 1.41 8.00 -9.09
CA ILE A 14 2.29 6.83 -8.99
C ILE A 14 1.56 5.55 -8.53
N SER A 15 0.24 5.61 -8.37
CA SER A 15 -0.56 4.53 -7.79
C SER A 15 -0.58 3.27 -8.64
N PHE A 16 -0.60 3.43 -9.96
CA PHE A 16 -0.58 2.33 -10.90
C PHE A 16 0.77 1.61 -10.90
N GLU A 17 1.88 2.34 -10.81
CA GLU A 17 3.23 1.76 -10.75
C GLU A 17 3.45 0.98 -9.45
N ILE A 18 2.97 1.52 -8.32
CA ILE A 18 3.00 0.79 -7.04
C ILE A 18 2.11 -0.46 -7.14
N TYR A 19 0.91 -0.35 -7.70
CA TYR A 19 0.01 -1.49 -7.92
C TYR A 19 0.67 -2.58 -8.76
N ASP A 20 1.28 -2.24 -9.90
CA ASP A 20 1.96 -3.19 -10.78
C ASP A 20 3.13 -3.88 -10.06
N CYS A 21 3.88 -3.11 -9.27
CA CYS A 21 4.94 -3.66 -8.43
C CYS A 21 4.38 -4.67 -7.41
N LEU A 22 3.26 -4.37 -6.76
CA LEU A 22 2.61 -5.30 -5.82
C LEU A 22 2.05 -6.54 -6.50
N VAL A 23 1.52 -6.42 -7.72
CA VAL A 23 1.10 -7.58 -8.54
C VAL A 23 2.31 -8.47 -8.84
N ALA A 24 3.46 -7.90 -9.21
CA ALA A 24 4.69 -8.65 -9.41
C ALA A 24 5.19 -9.33 -8.11
N LEU A 25 5.00 -8.67 -6.96
CA LEU A 25 5.33 -9.19 -5.63
C LEU A 25 4.21 -10.04 -5.00
N GLN A 26 3.12 -10.36 -5.70
CA GLN A 26 1.97 -11.08 -5.13
C GLN A 26 2.35 -12.48 -4.59
N HIS A 27 3.36 -13.11 -5.19
CA HIS A 27 3.89 -14.40 -4.75
C HIS A 27 4.49 -14.36 -3.33
N ARG A 28 4.79 -13.16 -2.80
CA ARG A 28 5.32 -12.95 -1.45
C ARG A 28 4.20 -12.94 -0.39
N GLY A 29 2.99 -12.57 -0.74
CA GLY A 29 1.88 -12.54 0.21
C GLY A 29 0.52 -12.43 -0.48
N GLN A 30 -0.44 -13.26 -0.08
CA GLN A 30 -1.78 -13.36 -0.68
C GLN A 30 -2.91 -13.07 0.32
N ASP A 31 -2.56 -12.75 1.57
CA ASP A 31 -3.52 -12.59 2.67
C ASP A 31 -4.10 -11.17 2.76
N ALA A 32 -3.29 -10.17 2.44
CA ALA A 32 -3.70 -8.76 2.42
C ALA A 32 -2.76 -7.93 1.56
N ALA A 33 -3.22 -6.75 1.15
CA ALA A 33 -2.38 -5.75 0.50
C ALA A 33 -2.79 -4.32 0.90
N GLY A 34 -1.85 -3.39 0.74
CA GLY A 34 -2.09 -1.97 1.01
C GLY A 34 -1.17 -1.08 0.18
N ILE A 35 -1.69 0.09 -0.19
CA ILE A 35 -0.97 1.17 -0.85
C ILE A 35 -1.25 2.45 -0.06
N ALA A 36 -0.19 3.20 0.26
CA ALA A 36 -0.27 4.55 0.80
C ALA A 36 0.52 5.49 -0.10
N ILE A 37 -0.10 6.59 -0.52
CA ILE A 37 0.49 7.62 -1.36
C ILE A 37 0.39 8.95 -0.62
N CYS A 38 1.42 9.75 -0.77
CA CYS A 38 1.59 11.01 -0.11
C CYS A 38 1.93 12.08 -1.17
N ASP A 39 1.20 13.18 -1.12
CA ASP A 39 1.69 14.47 -1.63
C ASP A 39 2.34 15.23 -0.47
N SER A 40 2.91 16.41 -0.68
CA SER A 40 3.69 17.14 0.33
C SER A 40 2.95 17.44 1.65
N LYS A 41 1.64 17.16 1.78
CA LYS A 41 0.85 17.40 3.00
C LYS A 41 -0.20 16.33 3.34
N VAL A 42 -0.64 15.54 2.36
CA VAL A 42 -1.80 14.64 2.50
C VAL A 42 -1.42 13.20 2.21
N TYR A 43 -1.86 12.30 3.09
CA TYR A 43 -1.71 10.85 2.93
C TYR A 43 -3.05 10.24 2.52
N ASN A 44 -3.08 9.57 1.38
CA ASN A 44 -4.19 8.72 0.97
C ASN A 44 -3.77 7.26 1.04
N MET A 45 -4.57 6.43 1.71
CA MET A 45 -4.25 5.02 1.91
C MET A 45 -5.46 4.13 1.63
N ARG A 46 -5.21 3.02 0.94
CA ARG A 46 -6.17 1.96 0.72
C ARG A 46 -5.53 0.63 1.06
N LYS A 47 -6.21 -0.18 1.87
CA LYS A 47 -5.76 -1.51 2.27
C LYS A 47 -6.94 -2.45 2.51
N GLY A 48 -6.69 -3.75 2.38
CA GLY A 48 -7.70 -4.78 2.54
C GLY A 48 -7.11 -6.17 2.62
N ASN A 49 -7.94 -7.16 2.95
CA ASN A 49 -7.57 -8.57 2.86
C ASN A 49 -7.76 -9.08 1.42
N GLY A 50 -6.99 -10.11 1.06
CA GLY A 50 -7.03 -10.76 -0.24
C GLY A 50 -5.92 -10.30 -1.18
N LEU A 51 -6.12 -10.58 -2.48
CA LEU A 51 -5.15 -10.30 -3.52
C LEU A 51 -5.15 -8.80 -3.88
N VAL A 52 -4.02 -8.32 -4.39
CA VAL A 52 -3.85 -6.94 -4.86
C VAL A 52 -4.95 -6.55 -5.85
N ARG A 53 -5.27 -7.46 -6.78
CA ARG A 53 -6.30 -7.24 -7.81
C ARG A 53 -7.74 -7.14 -7.26
N ASP A 54 -7.99 -7.70 -6.08
CA ASP A 54 -9.32 -7.67 -5.46
C ASP A 54 -9.51 -6.39 -4.64
N ILE A 55 -8.41 -5.86 -4.08
CA ILE A 55 -8.42 -4.70 -3.19
C ILE A 55 -8.40 -3.38 -3.99
N PHE A 56 -7.65 -3.34 -5.08
CA PHE A 56 -7.43 -2.14 -5.89
C PHE A 56 -8.13 -2.24 -7.24
N ASN A 57 -8.92 -1.22 -7.55
CA ASN A 57 -9.58 -1.06 -8.84
C ASN A 57 -9.26 0.33 -9.40
N ASN A 58 -9.51 0.54 -10.68
CA ASN A 58 -9.17 1.81 -11.35
C ASN A 58 -9.73 3.02 -10.59
N THR A 59 -10.97 2.94 -10.11
CA THR A 59 -11.62 4.04 -9.38
C THR A 59 -10.86 4.41 -8.12
N ASN A 60 -10.46 3.43 -7.30
CA ASN A 60 -9.75 3.72 -6.06
C ASN A 60 -8.26 4.04 -6.28
N LEU A 61 -7.62 3.49 -7.32
CA LEU A 61 -6.25 3.82 -7.70
C LEU A 61 -6.11 5.27 -8.20
N ILE A 62 -7.09 5.76 -8.96
CA ILE A 62 -7.12 7.16 -9.43
C ILE A 62 -7.20 8.12 -8.24
N ASN A 63 -7.93 7.75 -7.18
CA ASN A 63 -8.06 8.57 -5.96
C ASN A 63 -6.80 8.55 -5.08
N LEU A 64 -5.86 7.64 -5.32
CA LEU A 64 -4.54 7.65 -4.68
C LEU A 64 -3.60 8.52 -5.53
N SER A 65 -3.60 9.82 -5.27
CA SER A 65 -2.72 10.80 -5.93
C SER A 65 -1.55 11.21 -5.05
N GLY A 66 -0.44 11.58 -5.68
CA GLY A 66 0.79 12.02 -5.04
C GLY A 66 2.03 11.46 -5.75
N PHE A 67 3.19 11.97 -5.36
CA PHE A 67 4.47 11.68 -6.03
C PHE A 67 5.38 10.74 -5.23
N MET A 68 4.99 10.37 -4.01
CA MET A 68 5.72 9.41 -3.18
C MET A 68 4.78 8.44 -2.48
N GLY A 69 5.17 7.17 -2.36
CA GLY A 69 4.29 6.17 -1.78
C GLY A 69 4.97 4.83 -1.50
N ILE A 70 4.30 4.02 -0.68
CA ILE A 70 4.73 2.67 -0.31
C ILE A 70 3.58 1.67 -0.47
N GLY A 71 3.93 0.43 -0.79
CA GLY A 71 3.01 -0.68 -0.94
C GLY A 71 3.49 -1.92 -0.17
N HIS A 72 2.54 -2.78 0.20
CA HIS A 72 2.84 -4.02 0.93
C HIS A 72 1.91 -5.16 0.52
N THR A 73 2.45 -6.39 0.40
CA THR A 73 1.70 -7.66 0.34
C THR A 73 2.00 -8.52 1.55
N ARG A 74 0.96 -8.92 2.29
CA ARG A 74 1.05 -9.70 3.53
C ARG A 74 1.01 -11.20 3.23
N TYR A 75 1.99 -11.94 3.73
CA TYR A 75 1.87 -13.39 3.88
C TYR A 75 1.15 -13.70 5.20
N PRO A 76 0.29 -14.73 5.27
CA PRO A 76 -0.36 -15.10 6.52
C PRO A 76 0.67 -15.31 7.64
N THR A 77 0.49 -14.62 8.76
CA THR A 77 1.31 -14.79 9.97
C THR A 77 0.38 -14.99 11.17
N ALA A 78 0.91 -15.55 12.26
CA ALA A 78 0.20 -15.55 13.53
C ALA A 78 0.07 -14.10 14.02
N GLY A 79 -1.15 -13.68 14.38
CA GLY A 79 -1.36 -12.40 15.08
C GLY A 79 -2.20 -11.34 14.35
N GLY A 80 -2.74 -11.59 13.16
CA GLY A 80 -3.68 -10.64 12.58
C GLY A 80 -4.34 -11.04 11.26
N ALA A 81 -5.65 -11.29 11.31
CA ALA A 81 -6.49 -11.51 10.12
C ALA A 81 -7.29 -10.25 9.74
N SER A 82 -7.18 -9.16 10.51
CA SER A 82 -7.99 -7.97 10.28
C SER A 82 -7.43 -7.14 9.12
N PRO A 83 -8.30 -6.58 8.26
CA PRO A 83 -7.89 -5.56 7.28
C PRO A 83 -7.25 -4.33 7.92
N LYS A 84 -7.56 -4.03 9.20
CA LYS A 84 -6.95 -2.91 9.93
C LYS A 84 -5.45 -3.11 10.16
N GLU A 85 -5.04 -4.37 10.28
CA GLU A 85 -3.66 -4.81 10.49
C GLU A 85 -2.93 -5.06 9.17
N ALA A 86 -3.61 -4.92 8.02
CA ALA A 86 -2.92 -4.84 6.74
C ALA A 86 -2.01 -3.61 6.75
N GLN A 87 -0.83 -3.74 6.16
CA GLN A 87 0.14 -2.65 6.06
C GLN A 87 -0.03 -1.93 4.72
N PRO A 88 0.36 -0.65 4.59
CA PRO A 88 1.09 0.17 5.57
C PRO A 88 0.35 0.51 6.87
N LEU A 89 1.11 0.70 7.95
CA LEU A 89 0.64 1.28 9.21
C LEU A 89 0.91 2.79 9.23
N TYR A 90 0.00 3.55 9.82
CA TYR A 90 0.06 5.00 9.93
C TYR A 90 0.04 5.43 11.40
N VAL A 91 0.95 6.32 11.77
CA VAL A 91 0.98 6.97 13.09
C VAL A 91 0.98 8.49 12.88
N PRO A 92 -0.04 9.23 13.36
CA PRO A 92 -0.17 10.65 13.04
C PRO A 92 0.83 11.56 13.74
N ASN A 93 1.51 11.09 14.80
CA ASN A 93 2.39 11.92 15.61
C ASN A 93 3.69 11.19 16.02
N PRO A 94 4.87 11.83 15.90
CA PRO A 94 5.10 13.13 15.26
C PRO A 94 5.06 13.06 13.72
N TYR A 95 4.74 14.17 13.07
CA TYR A 95 4.80 14.42 11.60
C TYR A 95 3.88 13.59 10.68
N GLY A 96 3.35 12.46 11.13
CA GLY A 96 2.63 11.52 10.28
C GLY A 96 3.60 10.53 9.63
N LEU A 97 3.74 9.35 10.22
CA LEU A 97 4.66 8.31 9.79
C LEU A 97 3.91 7.14 9.15
N LEU A 98 4.41 6.67 8.02
CA LEU A 98 3.94 5.46 7.35
C LEU A 98 5.05 4.40 7.36
N LEU A 99 4.70 3.15 7.66
CA LEU A 99 5.65 2.03 7.70
C LEU A 99 5.06 0.76 7.09
N ALA A 100 5.90 0.05 6.32
CA ALA A 100 5.67 -1.30 5.83
C ALA A 100 6.89 -2.19 6.13
N HIS A 101 6.66 -3.43 6.53
CA HIS A 101 7.64 -4.44 6.94
C HIS A 101 7.19 -5.86 6.59
#